data_AF-I2K6J9-F1
#
_entry.id   AF-I2K6J9-F1
#
_cell.length_a   1.000
_cell.length_b   1.000
_cell.length_c   1.000
_cell.angle_alpha   90.00
_cell.angle_beta   90.00
_cell.angle_gamma   90.00
#
_symmetry.space_group_name_H-M   'P 1'
#
loop_
_entity.id
_entity.type
_entity.pdbx_description
1 polymer ?
#
loop_
_entity_poly.entity_id
_entity_poly.type
_entity_poly.pdbx_seq_one_letter_code
_entity_poly.pdbx_strand_id
1 'polypeptide(L)'
;MFHRTSISFFIIGSLLFYLTGCSSKKEPVHQNGYYHSGIYFGKDLPVNYQKGIIDGCTTSKGTYSKSHMLFNNDQNYNNGWFLGRNRCKHLLVIEEYEENMDK
;
A
#
# COMPACT_ATOMS: atom_id res chain seq x y z
N MET A 1 4.66 -5.38 -68.83
CA MET A 1 4.85 -4.11 -68.09
C MET A 1 3.75 -3.99 -67.05
N PHE A 2 4.17 -3.79 -65.80
CA PHE A 2 3.44 -3.17 -64.68
C PHE A 2 2.02 -3.67 -64.32
N HIS A 3 1.96 -4.71 -63.48
CA HIS A 3 1.11 -4.72 -62.27
C HIS A 3 1.53 -5.86 -61.34
N ARG A 4 2.72 -5.75 -60.75
CA ARG A 4 3.19 -6.71 -59.72
C ARG A 4 3.89 -5.97 -58.58
N THR A 5 3.34 -4.83 -58.18
CA THR A 5 3.95 -3.92 -57.18
C THR A 5 2.94 -3.29 -56.23
N SER A 6 1.77 -3.91 -56.01
CA SER A 6 0.75 -3.36 -55.10
C SER A 6 0.43 -4.23 -53.87
N ILE A 7 0.90 -5.47 -53.80
CA ILE A 7 0.63 -6.35 -52.64
C ILE A 7 1.70 -6.20 -51.55
N SER A 8 2.91 -5.73 -51.88
CA SER A 8 4.01 -5.62 -50.91
C SER A 8 3.95 -4.43 -49.96
N PHE A 9 3.07 -3.45 -50.18
CA PHE A 9 3.02 -2.25 -49.32
C PHE A 9 2.10 -2.40 -48.10
N PHE A 10 1.19 -3.37 -48.06
CA PHE A 10 0.25 -3.53 -46.95
C PHE A 10 0.81 -4.29 -45.74
N ILE A 11 1.89 -5.07 -45.90
CA ILE A 11 2.49 -5.82 -44.79
C ILE A 11 3.43 -4.94 -43.94
N ILE A 12 3.98 -3.87 -44.51
CA ILE A 12 5.00 -3.03 -43.85
C ILE A 12 4.37 -2.02 -42.88
N GLY A 13 3.11 -1.63 -43.08
CA GLY A 13 2.41 -0.68 -42.21
C GLY A 13 2.00 -1.24 -40.84
N SER A 14 1.82 -2.55 -40.73
CA SER A 14 1.31 -3.19 -39.51
C SER A 14 2.39 -3.44 -38.44
N LEU A 15 3.68 -3.42 -38.81
CA LEU A 15 4.79 -3.66 -37.88
C LEU A 15 5.16 -2.44 -37.02
N LEU A 16 4.73 -1.23 -37.39
CA LEU A 16 5.11 0.00 -36.69
C LEU A 16 4.22 0.34 -35.49
N PHE A 17 3.09 -0.36 -35.31
CA PHE A 17 2.19 -0.15 -34.16
C PHE A 17 2.54 -0.97 -32.91
N TYR A 18 3.54 -1.86 -32.97
CA TYR A 18 3.92 -2.70 -31.82
C TYR A 18 4.97 -2.08 -30.89
N LEU A 19 5.49 -0.89 -31.20
CA LEU A 19 6.58 -0.28 -30.43
C LEU A 19 6.15 0.79 -29.43
N THR A 20 4.86 1.10 -29.30
CA THR A 20 4.36 1.98 -28.22
C THR A 20 4.10 1.16 -26.95
N GLY A 21 5.11 0.43 -26.48
CA GLY A 21 5.12 -0.12 -25.14
C GLY A 21 5.34 1.03 -24.16
N CYS A 22 4.29 1.51 -23.51
CA CYS A 22 4.41 2.41 -22.36
C CYS A 22 5.26 1.71 -21.30
N SER A 23 6.54 2.04 -21.23
CA SER A 23 7.35 1.75 -20.05
C SER A 23 6.85 2.67 -18.95
N SER A 24 5.98 2.17 -18.06
CA SER A 24 5.70 2.82 -16.79
C SER A 24 7.01 2.94 -16.05
N LYS A 25 7.67 4.10 -16.17
CA LYS A 25 8.73 4.48 -15.24
C LYS A 25 8.06 4.42 -13.87
N LYS A 26 8.52 3.52 -13.00
CA LYS A 26 8.23 3.64 -11.58
C LYS A 26 8.90 4.93 -11.16
N GLU A 27 8.15 6.01 -11.18
CA GLU A 27 8.56 7.26 -10.59
C GLU A 27 9.00 6.93 -9.16
N PRO A 28 10.19 7.36 -8.72
CA PRO A 28 10.51 7.26 -7.30
C PRO A 28 9.37 7.97 -6.58
N VAL A 29 8.63 7.24 -5.74
CA VAL A 29 7.53 7.82 -4.99
C VAL A 29 8.18 8.93 -4.17
N HIS A 30 8.06 10.18 -4.65
CA HIS A 30 8.21 11.35 -3.81
C HIS A 30 7.10 11.20 -2.79
N GLN A 31 7.40 10.55 -1.67
CA GLN A 31 6.46 10.24 -0.60
C GLN A 31 6.11 11.55 0.10
N ASN A 32 5.32 12.38 -0.57
CA ASN A 32 4.73 13.55 0.02
C ASN A 32 3.55 13.06 0.86
N GLY A 33 3.87 12.46 2.01
CA GLY A 33 2.92 11.61 2.73
C GLY A 33 3.49 10.89 3.94
N TYR A 34 2.61 10.62 4.91
CA TYR A 34 2.88 9.77 6.06
C TYR A 34 2.49 8.32 5.74
N TYR A 35 3.49 7.43 5.86
CA TYR A 35 3.35 6.00 5.69
C TYR A 35 3.69 5.28 6.99
N HIS A 36 2.94 4.23 7.32
CA HIS A 36 3.27 3.35 8.43
C HIS A 36 2.95 1.90 8.06
N SER A 37 3.88 0.98 8.33
CA SER A 37 3.76 -0.44 7.93
C SER A 37 3.45 -0.64 6.44
N GLY A 38 4.02 0.20 5.57
CA GLY A 38 3.80 0.15 4.11
C GLY A 38 2.45 0.72 3.63
N ILE A 39 1.61 1.25 4.53
CA ILE A 39 0.28 1.78 4.20
C ILE A 39 0.32 3.31 4.22
N TYR A 40 -0.27 3.95 3.22
CA TYR A 40 -0.44 5.41 3.15
C TYR A 40 -1.60 5.90 4.01
N PHE A 41 -1.36 6.93 4.82
CA PHE A 41 -2.37 7.51 5.72
C PHE A 41 -2.75 8.97 5.43
N GLY A 42 -2.06 9.64 4.51
CA GLY A 42 -2.31 11.06 4.19
C GLY A 42 -1.03 11.88 4.30
N LYS A 43 -1.16 13.20 4.24
CA LYS A 43 -0.05 14.17 4.39
C LYS A 43 -0.35 15.11 5.56
N ASP A 44 0.69 15.78 6.07
CA ASP A 44 0.57 16.83 7.09
C ASP A 44 -0.23 16.41 8.35
N LEU A 45 -0.10 15.15 8.74
CA LEU A 45 -0.85 14.59 9.87
C LEU A 45 -0.29 15.13 11.21
N PRO A 46 -1.13 15.55 12.17
CA PRO A 46 -0.67 15.95 13.50
C PRO A 46 0.13 14.85 14.19
N VAL A 47 1.09 15.22 15.04
CA VAL A 47 1.97 14.27 15.75
C VAL A 47 1.17 13.23 16.55
N ASN A 48 0.14 13.67 17.28
CA ASN A 48 -0.71 12.76 18.06
C ASN A 48 -1.56 11.84 17.17
N TYR A 49 -1.94 12.29 15.97
CA TYR A 49 -2.62 11.46 14.98
C TYR A 49 -1.70 10.35 14.47
N GLN A 50 -0.46 10.69 14.13
CA GLN A 50 0.58 9.74 13.71
C GLN A 50 0.87 8.71 14.82
N LYS A 51 0.99 9.16 16.07
CA LYS A 51 1.17 8.28 17.23
C LYS A 51 -0.02 7.33 17.41
N GLY A 52 -1.24 7.84 17.27
CA GLY A 52 -2.45 7.03 17.27
C GLY A 52 -2.37 5.94 16.20
N ILE A 53 -2.03 6.29 14.96
CA ILE A 53 -1.88 5.32 13.86
C ILE A 53 -0.90 4.21 14.22
N ILE A 54 0.27 4.56 14.77
CA ILE A 54 1.29 3.59 15.17
C ILE A 54 0.72 2.63 16.22
N ASP A 55 0.17 3.15 17.31
CA ASP A 55 -0.36 2.34 18.42
C ASP A 55 -1.54 1.45 17.99
N GLY A 56 -2.42 1.98 17.12
CA GLY A 56 -3.50 1.23 16.51
C GLY A 56 -3.00 0.09 15.62
N CYS A 57 -1.99 0.35 14.79
CA CYS A 57 -1.39 -0.68 13.94
C CYS A 57 -0.67 -1.76 14.75
N THR A 58 0.05 -1.39 15.82
CA THR A 58 0.65 -2.35 16.76
C THR A 58 -0.41 -3.24 17.39
N THR A 59 -1.53 -2.65 17.82
CA THR A 59 -2.69 -3.40 18.33
C THR A 59 -3.22 -4.41 17.32
N SER A 60 -3.32 -4.03 16.05
CA SER A 60 -3.81 -4.94 15.00
C SER A 60 -2.87 -6.08 14.65
N LYS A 61 -1.58 -5.94 14.92
CA LYS A 61 -0.60 -7.01 14.76
C LYS A 61 -0.58 -8.02 15.92
N GLY A 62 -1.43 -7.80 16.95
CA GLY A 62 -1.58 -8.69 18.10
C GLY A 62 -1.04 -8.11 19.41
N THR A 63 -0.25 -7.04 19.38
CA THR A 63 0.28 -6.40 20.59
C THR A 63 -0.55 -5.18 20.97
N TYR A 64 -1.41 -5.30 21.98
CA TYR A 64 -2.24 -4.17 22.40
C TYR A 64 -1.39 -2.97 22.86
N SER A 65 -1.48 -1.85 22.13
CA SER A 65 -0.85 -0.57 22.46
C SER A 65 -1.88 0.55 22.40
N LYS A 66 -2.08 1.25 23.52
CA LYS A 66 -2.98 2.41 23.61
C LYS A 66 -2.59 3.29 24.80
N SER A 67 -2.21 4.53 24.54
CA SER A 67 -2.03 5.54 25.60
C SER A 67 -3.38 5.92 26.17
N HIS A 68 -3.63 5.57 27.43
CA HIS A 68 -4.91 5.86 28.10
C HIS A 68 -5.18 7.38 28.16
N MET A 69 -4.18 8.16 28.55
CA MET A 69 -4.29 9.62 28.67
C MET A 69 -4.60 10.28 27.32
N LEU A 70 -3.83 9.96 26.27
CA LEU A 70 -4.07 10.55 24.94
C LEU A 70 -5.38 10.07 24.33
N PHE A 71 -5.77 8.81 24.56
CA PHE A 71 -7.02 8.27 24.04
C PHE A 71 -8.26 9.00 24.57
N ASN A 72 -8.21 9.49 25.81
CA ASN A 72 -9.33 10.19 26.44
C ASN A 72 -9.27 11.71 26.25
N ASN A 73 -8.08 12.29 26.09
CA ASN A 73 -7.89 13.74 26.11
C ASN A 73 -7.47 14.35 24.76
N ASP A 74 -7.08 13.55 23.77
CA ASP A 74 -6.66 14.02 22.45
C ASP A 74 -7.44 13.31 21.33
N GLN A 75 -8.30 14.08 20.66
CA GLN A 75 -9.14 13.57 19.57
C GLN A 75 -8.32 13.07 18.38
N ASN A 76 -7.17 13.68 18.09
CA ASN A 76 -6.31 13.27 16.99
C ASN A 76 -5.71 11.88 17.26
N TYR A 77 -5.21 11.66 18.47
CA TYR A 77 -4.72 10.36 18.90
C TYR A 77 -5.84 9.32 18.85
N ASN A 78 -7.01 9.63 19.38
CA ASN A 78 -8.16 8.72 19.38
C ASN A 78 -8.54 8.28 17.95
N ASN A 79 -8.72 9.25 17.05
CA ASN A 79 -9.04 9.00 15.65
C ASN A 79 -7.91 8.23 14.94
N GLY A 80 -6.66 8.62 15.17
CA GLY A 80 -5.49 7.94 14.63
C GLY A 80 -5.41 6.49 15.09
N TRP A 81 -5.71 6.21 16.36
CA TRP A 81 -5.71 4.86 16.92
C TRP A 81 -6.72 3.94 16.25
N PHE A 82 -7.97 4.41 16.07
CA PHE A 82 -8.96 3.63 15.34
C PHE A 82 -8.59 3.44 13.87
N LEU A 83 -8.08 4.49 13.21
CA LEU A 83 -7.67 4.40 11.81
C LEU A 83 -6.53 3.39 11.62
N GLY A 84 -5.48 3.48 12.44
CA GLY A 84 -4.36 2.54 12.43
C GLY A 84 -4.83 1.11 12.64
N ARG A 85 -5.67 0.89 13.67
CA ARG A 85 -6.21 -0.44 13.98
C ARG A 85 -7.00 -1.02 12.79
N ASN A 86 -7.87 -0.24 12.19
CA ASN A 86 -8.68 -0.72 11.07
C ASN A 86 -7.84 -1.00 9.82
N ARG A 87 -6.90 -0.12 9.46
CA ARG A 87 -6.12 -0.27 8.23
C ARG A 87 -5.06 -1.37 8.33
N CYS A 88 -4.49 -1.60 9.51
CA CYS A 88 -3.47 -2.62 9.74
C CYS A 88 -4.04 -4.00 10.13
N LYS A 89 -5.36 -4.20 10.15
CA LYS A 89 -5.99 -5.48 10.55
C LYS A 89 -5.46 -6.70 9.77
N HIS A 90 -5.18 -6.52 8.48
CA HIS A 90 -4.69 -7.60 7.61
C HIS A 90 -3.23 -7.99 7.86
N LEU A 91 -2.54 -7.29 8.76
CA LEU A 91 -1.14 -7.57 9.13
C LEU A 91 -1.04 -8.46 10.37
N LEU A 92 -2.16 -8.95 10.91
CA LEU A 92 -2.16 -9.92 12.00
C LEU A 92 -1.54 -11.24 11.51
N VAL A 93 -0.46 -11.66 12.14
CA VAL A 93 0.15 -12.98 11.92
C VAL A 93 -0.33 -13.87 13.06
N ILE A 94 -1.08 -14.93 12.72
CA ILE A 94 -1.45 -15.98 13.68
C ILE A 94 -0.37 -17.04 13.55
N GLU A 95 0.49 -17.17 14.55
CA GLU A 95 1.36 -18.31 14.66
C GLU A 95 0.49 -19.50 15.10
N GLU A 96 0.17 -20.39 14.15
CA GLU A 96 -0.44 -21.68 14.48
C GLU A 96 0.62 -22.50 15.23
N TYR A 97 0.46 -22.60 16.55
CA TYR A 97 1.18 -23.59 17.32
C TYR A 97 0.67 -24.96 16.90
N GLU A 98 1.41 -25.67 16.05
CA GLU A 98 1.24 -27.11 15.89
C GLU A 98 1.55 -27.75 17.26
N GLU A 99 0.50 -28.04 18.04
CA GLU A 99 0.56 -28.95 19.18
C GLU A 99 1.00 -30.33 18.66
N ASN A 100 2.31 -30.54 18.57
CA ASN A 100 2.88 -31.88 18.61
C ASN A 100 2.70 -32.40 20.04
N MET A 101 1.48 -32.87 20.33
CA MET A 101 1.21 -33.80 21.42
C MET A 101 1.84 -35.13 21.03
N ASP A 102 3.15 -35.24 21.22
CA ASP A 102 3.87 -36.51 21.15
C ASP A 102 3.25 -37.48 22.17
N LYS A 103 2.89 -38.64 21.62
CA LYS A 103 2.34 -39.82 22.29
C LYS A 103 3.33 -40.49 23.21
#